data_AF-A0A949YJ33-F1
#
_entry.id   AF-A0A949YJ33-F1
#
_cell.length_a   1.000
_cell.length_b   1.000
_cell.length_c   1.000
_cell.angle_alpha   90.00
_cell.angle_beta   90.00
_cell.angle_gamma   90.00
#
_symmetry.space_group_name_H-M   'P 1'
#
loop_
_entity.id
_entity.type
_entity.pdbx_description
1 polymer ?
#
loop_
_entity_poly.entity_id
_entity_poly.type
_entity_poly.pdbx_seq_one_letter_code
_entity_poly.pdbx_strand_id
1 'polypeptide(L)'
;MKKGDRIEALARELAAGDEDDIYFRGYFLLFNRQEYYQAHDLLEHIWLQTEGPEAAFYKGLIQLAGAFVHLQKQYRRPLHPTDGRRLHPAWRLFKLAKKNLKLFPSEYLGLKVDQILGLCDSQIGALEHNHFRTNPWNPENAPKLSMPA
;
A
#
# COMPACT_ATOMS: atom_id res chain seq x y z
N MET A 1 -12.04 13.61 19.22
CA MET A 1 -12.31 12.93 17.94
C MET A 1 -11.58 11.59 17.90
N LYS A 2 -12.32 10.48 17.75
CA LYS A 2 -11.79 9.11 17.71
C LYS A 2 -11.05 8.87 16.38
N LYS A 3 -10.25 7.80 16.26
CA LYS A 3 -9.52 7.45 15.02
C LYS A 3 -10.49 7.22 13.86
N GLY A 4 -11.60 6.51 14.11
CA GLY A 4 -12.65 6.24 13.13
C GLY A 4 -13.24 7.51 12.54
N ASP A 5 -13.68 8.45 13.38
CA ASP A 5 -14.25 9.74 12.93
C ASP A 5 -13.30 10.52 12.00
N ARG A 6 -11.98 10.42 12.22
CA ARG A 6 -10.97 11.07 11.36
C ARG A 6 -10.83 10.38 10.01
N ILE A 7 -10.87 9.05 10.01
CA ILE A 7 -10.78 8.23 8.80
C ILE A 7 -12.00 8.47 7.92
N GLU A 8 -13.19 8.48 8.50
CA GLU A 8 -14.43 8.74 7.77
C GLU A 8 -14.45 10.16 7.18
N ALA A 9 -14.09 11.18 7.98
CA ALA A 9 -14.01 12.55 7.48
C ALA A 9 -13.02 12.69 6.32
N LEU A 10 -11.84 12.05 6.42
CA LEU A 10 -10.84 12.02 5.37
C LEU A 10 -11.34 11.29 4.11
N ALA A 11 -12.03 10.16 4.25
CA ALA A 11 -12.57 9.40 3.13
C ALA A 11 -13.56 10.24 2.31
N ARG A 12 -14.50 10.91 3.00
CA ARG A 12 -15.51 11.78 2.38
C ARG A 12 -14.91 13.02 1.71
N GLU A 13 -13.77 13.51 2.20
CA GLU A 13 -13.04 14.61 1.55
C GLU A 13 -12.33 14.15 0.27
N LEU A 14 -11.79 12.93 0.27
CA LEU A 14 -10.99 12.41 -0.83
C LEU A 14 -11.81 11.93 -2.01
N ALA A 15 -12.95 11.29 -1.76
CA ALA A 15 -13.75 10.63 -2.78
C ALA A 15 -15.25 10.79 -2.52
N ALA A 16 -16.03 10.68 -3.61
CA ALA A 16 -17.48 10.62 -3.58
C ALA A 16 -17.94 9.25 -4.08
N GLY A 17 -18.99 8.71 -3.46
CA GLY A 17 -19.52 7.38 -3.72
C GLY A 17 -20.19 6.82 -2.47
N ASP A 18 -20.54 5.54 -2.51
CA ASP A 18 -20.99 4.80 -1.34
C ASP A 18 -19.83 4.59 -0.34
N GLU A 19 -20.15 4.15 0.87
CA GLU A 19 -19.19 4.11 1.98
C GLU A 19 -17.91 3.31 1.66
N ASP A 20 -18.02 2.11 1.09
CA ASP A 20 -16.84 1.33 0.71
C ASP A 20 -16.07 1.96 -0.47
N ASP A 21 -16.75 2.64 -1.37
CA ASP A 21 -16.13 3.29 -2.54
C ASP A 21 -15.23 4.45 -2.12
N ILE A 22 -15.66 5.26 -1.14
CA ILE A 22 -14.87 6.39 -0.66
C ILE A 22 -13.56 5.95 0.00
N TYR A 23 -13.60 4.87 0.77
CA TYR A 23 -12.40 4.31 1.40
C TYR A 23 -11.50 3.62 0.36
N PHE A 24 -12.07 2.83 -0.54
CA PHE A 24 -11.31 2.11 -1.55
C PHE A 24 -10.63 3.06 -2.53
N ARG A 25 -11.33 4.06 -3.07
CA ARG A 25 -10.75 5.07 -3.97
C ARG A 25 -9.81 6.02 -3.22
N GLY A 26 -10.15 6.37 -1.98
CA GLY A 26 -9.30 7.17 -1.10
C GLY A 26 -7.91 6.54 -0.87
N TYR A 27 -7.82 5.21 -0.80
CA TYR A 27 -6.54 4.49 -0.70
C TYR A 27 -5.62 4.84 -1.87
N PHE A 28 -6.12 4.78 -3.11
CA PHE A 28 -5.31 5.06 -4.30
C PHE A 28 -4.91 6.53 -4.39
N LEU A 29 -5.81 7.45 -4.03
CA LEU A 29 -5.52 8.88 -3.97
C LEU A 29 -4.38 9.19 -2.99
N LEU A 30 -4.46 8.66 -1.76
CA LEU A 30 -3.42 8.84 -0.74
C LEU A 30 -2.11 8.15 -1.13
N PHE A 31 -2.19 6.92 -1.66
CA PHE A 31 -1.01 6.20 -2.14
C PHE A 31 -0.28 7.01 -3.22
N ASN A 32 -1.04 7.55 -4.18
CA ASN A 32 -0.50 8.37 -5.26
C ASN A 32 0.04 9.71 -4.74
N ARG A 33 -0.44 10.23 -3.61
CA ARG A 33 0.15 11.39 -2.90
C ARG A 33 1.37 11.03 -2.03
N GLN A 34 1.80 9.76 -2.03
CA GLN A 34 2.86 9.23 -1.17
C GLN A 34 2.52 9.28 0.32
N GLU A 35 1.22 9.40 0.64
CA GLU A 35 0.66 9.37 1.99
C GLU A 35 0.37 7.91 2.39
N TYR A 36 1.40 7.05 2.29
CA TYR A 36 1.26 5.60 2.41
C TYR A 36 0.71 5.13 3.76
N TYR A 37 0.99 5.88 4.84
CA TYR A 37 0.48 5.56 6.16
C TYR A 37 -1.02 5.85 6.25
N GLN A 38 -1.47 7.00 5.73
CA GLN A 38 -2.89 7.29 5.65
C GLN A 38 -3.61 6.32 4.71
N ALA A 39 -3.02 5.96 3.57
CA ALA A 39 -3.58 4.95 2.66
C ALA A 39 -3.79 3.61 3.38
N HIS A 40 -2.76 3.13 4.10
CA HIS A 40 -2.84 1.93 4.93
C HIS A 40 -4.01 2.00 5.93
N ASP A 41 -4.08 3.07 6.73
CA ASP A 41 -5.11 3.23 7.76
C ASP A 41 -6.52 3.36 7.17
N LEU A 42 -6.65 4.00 6.01
CA LEU A 42 -7.92 4.16 5.33
C LEU A 42 -8.49 2.79 4.88
N LEU A 43 -7.63 1.94 4.29
CA LEU A 43 -8.06 0.64 3.80
C LEU A 43 -8.19 -0.40 4.93
N GLU A 44 -7.43 -0.25 6.02
CA GLU A 44 -7.59 -1.05 7.24
C GLU A 44 -9.02 -0.93 7.81
N HIS A 45 -9.66 0.24 7.67
CA HIS A 45 -11.03 0.46 8.12
C HIS A 45 -12.04 -0.49 7.45
N ILE A 46 -11.95 -0.66 6.12
CA ILE A 46 -12.79 -1.60 5.37
C ILE A 46 -12.39 -3.04 5.70
N TRP A 47 -11.08 -3.32 5.72
CA TRP A 47 -10.57 -4.68 5.92
C TRP A 47 -11.02 -5.30 7.25
N LEU A 48 -11.08 -4.53 8.32
CA LEU A 48 -11.55 -5.00 9.64
C LEU A 48 -13.02 -5.43 9.64
N GLN A 49 -13.80 -5.00 8.66
CA GLN A 49 -15.22 -5.32 8.49
C GLN A 49 -15.44 -6.37 7.38
N THR A 50 -14.38 -6.72 6.63
CA THR A 50 -14.47 -7.65 5.51
C THR A 50 -14.29 -9.09 5.97
N GLU A 51 -15.25 -9.95 5.65
CA GLU A 51 -15.15 -11.40 5.83
C GLU A 51 -14.86 -12.12 4.50
N GLY A 52 -14.50 -13.40 4.57
CA GLY A 52 -14.35 -14.22 3.37
C GLY A 52 -13.06 -13.97 2.56
N PRO A 53 -13.02 -14.45 1.30
CA PRO A 53 -11.83 -14.36 0.45
C PRO A 53 -11.41 -12.91 0.15
N GLU A 54 -12.35 -11.97 0.06
CA GLU A 54 -12.16 -10.53 -0.16
C GLU A 54 -11.19 -9.92 0.87
N ALA A 55 -11.19 -10.42 2.12
CA ALA A 55 -10.29 -9.94 3.15
C ALA A 55 -8.80 -10.11 2.78
N ALA A 56 -8.46 -11.12 1.96
CA ALA A 56 -7.11 -11.29 1.45
C ALA A 56 -6.72 -10.19 0.44
N PHE A 57 -7.67 -9.72 -0.38
CA PHE A 57 -7.44 -8.65 -1.35
C PHE A 57 -7.03 -7.36 -0.64
N TYR A 58 -7.87 -6.89 0.28
CA TYR A 58 -7.59 -5.67 1.04
C TYR A 58 -6.32 -5.81 1.87
N LYS A 59 -6.09 -6.95 2.51
CA LYS A 59 -4.83 -7.23 3.23
C LYS A 59 -3.61 -7.13 2.32
N GLY A 60 -3.71 -7.55 1.07
CA GLY A 60 -2.66 -7.41 0.07
C GLY A 60 -2.31 -5.94 -0.23
N LEU A 61 -3.32 -5.09 -0.44
CA LEU A 61 -3.14 -3.66 -0.66
C LEU A 61 -2.63 -2.92 0.60
N ILE A 62 -3.15 -3.26 1.78
CA ILE A 62 -2.65 -2.74 3.06
C ILE A 62 -1.16 -3.07 3.23
N GLN A 63 -0.75 -4.29 2.91
CA GLN A 63 0.66 -4.69 2.95
C GLN A 63 1.52 -3.97 1.90
N LEU A 64 0.98 -3.70 0.71
CA LEU A 64 1.65 -2.87 -0.30
C LEU A 64 1.93 -1.48 0.26
N ALA A 65 0.91 -0.77 0.77
CA ALA A 65 1.10 0.55 1.37
C ALA A 65 2.06 0.49 2.57
N GLY A 66 1.94 -0.52 3.43
CA GLY A 66 2.87 -0.75 4.54
C GLY A 66 4.33 -0.91 4.09
N ALA A 67 4.58 -1.61 2.97
CA ALA A 67 5.92 -1.74 2.41
C ALA A 67 6.49 -0.36 2.03
N PHE A 68 5.70 0.50 1.38
CA PHE A 68 6.11 1.85 1.03
C PHE A 68 6.27 2.76 2.26
N VAL A 69 5.49 2.60 3.33
CA VAL A 69 5.75 3.28 4.62
C VAL A 69 7.15 2.94 5.13
N HIS A 70 7.56 1.68 5.03
CA HIS A 70 8.90 1.26 5.45
C HIS A 70 10.01 1.88 4.58
N LEU A 71 9.85 1.86 3.25
CA LEU A 71 10.79 2.51 2.34
C LEU A 71 10.88 4.02 2.58
N GLN A 72 9.74 4.71 2.73
CA GLN A 72 9.70 6.16 2.98
C GLN A 72 10.36 6.54 4.31
N LYS A 73 10.13 5.75 5.38
CA LYS A 73 10.80 5.96 6.68
C LYS A 73 12.30 5.75 6.58
N GLN A 74 12.76 4.71 5.88
CA GLN A 74 14.17 4.47 5.66
C GLN A 74 14.81 5.61 4.87
N TYR A 75 14.18 6.05 3.78
CA TYR A 75 14.67 7.15 2.95
C TYR A 75 14.84 8.44 3.76
N ARG A 76 13.86 8.80 4.61
CA ARG A 76 13.92 10.00 5.45
C ARG A 76 15.00 9.93 6.53
N ARG A 77 15.29 8.72 7.04
CA ARG A 77 16.17 8.52 8.20
C ARG A 77 17.09 7.31 8.00
N PRO A 78 18.01 7.34 7.02
CA PRO A 78 18.78 6.15 6.63
C PRO A 78 19.77 5.69 7.69
N LEU A 79 20.26 6.61 8.54
CA LEU A 79 21.21 6.31 9.62
C LEU A 79 20.55 6.07 10.98
N HIS A 80 19.23 6.19 11.08
CA HIS A 80 18.52 6.00 12.35
C HIS A 80 18.49 4.51 12.74
N PRO A 81 18.73 4.13 14.01
CA PRO A 81 18.85 2.73 14.43
C PRO A 81 17.67 1.83 14.03
N THR A 82 16.45 2.36 14.14
CA THR A 82 15.22 1.68 13.73
C THR A 82 14.92 1.85 12.24
N ASP A 83 14.83 3.08 11.76
CA ASP A 83 14.36 3.35 10.39
C ASP A 83 15.36 2.97 9.30
N GLY A 84 16.66 3.05 9.57
CA GLY A 84 17.70 2.61 8.65
C GLY A 84 17.62 1.13 8.27
N ARG A 85 17.02 0.30 9.14
CA ARG A 85 16.89 -1.16 8.96
C ARG A 85 15.58 -1.59 8.28
N ARG A 86 14.79 -0.65 7.75
CA ARG A 86 13.44 -0.93 7.23
C ARG A 86 13.37 -1.52 5.82
N LEU A 87 14.50 -1.67 5.10
CA LEU A 87 14.52 -2.30 3.78
C LEU A 87 14.06 -3.78 3.82
N HIS A 88 14.52 -4.56 4.80
CA HIS A 88 14.06 -5.95 4.97
C HIS A 88 12.58 -6.06 5.34
N PRO A 89 12.05 -5.29 6.31
CA PRO A 89 10.61 -5.22 6.55
C PRO A 89 9.78 -4.85 5.31
N ALA A 90 10.21 -3.87 4.51
CA ALA A 90 9.53 -3.51 3.26
C ALA A 90 9.46 -4.70 2.30
N TRP A 91 10.60 -5.37 2.07
CA TRP A 91 10.68 -6.58 1.24
C TRP A 91 9.74 -7.70 1.71
N ARG A 92 9.65 -7.95 3.03
CA ARG A 92 8.71 -8.96 3.57
C ARG A 92 7.27 -8.60 3.23
N LEU A 93 6.90 -7.33 3.37
CA LEU A 93 5.56 -6.86 3.07
C LEU A 93 5.22 -6.94 1.58
N PHE A 94 6.16 -6.63 0.67
CA PHE A 94 5.95 -6.87 -0.76
C PHE A 94 5.69 -8.35 -1.08
N LYS A 95 6.44 -9.27 -0.46
CA LYS A 95 6.20 -10.72 -0.64
C LYS A 95 4.83 -11.15 -0.12
N LEU A 96 4.39 -10.60 1.00
CA LEU A 96 3.05 -10.88 1.54
C LEU A 96 1.94 -10.27 0.68
N ALA A 97 2.10 -9.03 0.23
CA ALA A 97 1.18 -8.37 -0.69
C ALA A 97 0.99 -9.21 -1.95
N LYS A 98 2.10 -9.62 -2.58
CA LYS A 98 2.08 -10.52 -3.75
C LYS A 98 1.39 -11.85 -3.44
N LYS A 99 1.69 -12.47 -2.29
CA LYS A 99 1.08 -13.75 -1.88
C LYS A 99 -0.44 -13.67 -1.77
N ASN A 100 -0.99 -12.56 -1.29
CA ASN A 100 -2.43 -12.41 -1.15
C ASN A 100 -3.10 -11.99 -2.46
N LEU A 101 -2.50 -11.06 -3.21
CA LEU A 101 -3.08 -10.52 -4.45
C LEU A 101 -3.08 -11.52 -5.60
N LYS A 102 -2.14 -12.47 -5.64
CA LYS A 102 -2.11 -13.53 -6.67
C LYS A 102 -3.30 -14.50 -6.63
N LEU A 103 -4.15 -14.41 -5.60
CA LEU A 103 -5.35 -15.24 -5.46
C LEU A 103 -6.52 -14.71 -6.31
N PHE A 104 -6.41 -13.49 -6.83
CA PHE A 104 -7.47 -12.81 -7.57
C PHE A 104 -7.15 -12.77 -9.07
N PRO A 105 -8.15 -12.59 -9.95
CA PRO A 105 -7.93 -12.41 -11.38
C PRO A 105 -7.05 -11.19 -11.67
N SER A 106 -6.57 -11.08 -12.91
CA SER A 106 -5.75 -9.94 -13.36
C SER A 106 -6.44 -8.58 -13.19
N GLU A 107 -7.77 -8.59 -13.15
CA GLU A 107 -8.60 -7.44 -12.78
C GLU A 107 -9.61 -7.85 -11.71
N TYR A 108 -9.71 -7.08 -10.63
CA TYR A 108 -10.62 -7.34 -9.52
C TYR A 108 -11.03 -6.03 -8.86
N LEU A 109 -12.34 -5.83 -8.65
CA LEU A 109 -12.92 -4.56 -8.16
C LEU A 109 -12.43 -3.33 -8.96
N GLY A 110 -12.37 -3.45 -10.29
CA GLY A 110 -11.88 -2.40 -11.19
C GLY A 110 -10.36 -2.16 -11.14
N LEU A 111 -9.62 -2.81 -10.23
CA LEU A 111 -8.17 -2.70 -10.11
C LEU A 111 -7.46 -3.69 -11.03
N LYS A 112 -6.47 -3.20 -11.78
CA LYS A 112 -5.49 -4.02 -12.51
C LYS A 112 -4.48 -4.67 -11.56
N VAL A 113 -4.81 -5.85 -11.06
CA VAL A 113 -4.03 -6.60 -10.06
C VAL A 113 -2.66 -7.00 -10.60
N ASP A 114 -2.56 -7.34 -11.88
CA ASP A 114 -1.31 -7.66 -12.56
C ASP A 114 -0.27 -6.53 -12.46
N GLN A 115 -0.70 -5.27 -12.57
CA GLN A 115 0.18 -4.10 -12.40
C GLN A 115 0.73 -4.01 -10.97
N ILE A 116 -0.09 -4.35 -9.98
CA ILE A 116 0.34 -4.36 -8.57
C ILE A 116 1.33 -5.49 -8.30
N LEU A 117 1.10 -6.67 -8.88
CA LEU A 117 2.01 -7.80 -8.81
C LEU A 117 3.36 -7.48 -9.46
N GLY A 118 3.35 -6.85 -10.64
CA GLY A 118 4.56 -6.38 -11.32
C GLY A 118 5.32 -5.31 -10.53
N LEU A 119 4.61 -4.40 -9.85
CA LEU A 119 5.23 -3.44 -8.93
C LEU A 119 5.90 -4.14 -7.75
N CYS A 120 5.24 -5.12 -7.13
CA CYS A 120 5.83 -5.91 -6.04
C CYS A 120 7.12 -6.60 -6.50
N ASP A 121 7.09 -7.24 -7.68
CA ASP A 121 8.24 -7.93 -8.24
C ASP A 121 9.42 -7.00 -8.54
N SER A 122 9.15 -5.83 -9.11
CA SER A 122 10.17 -4.82 -9.38
C SER A 122 10.83 -4.34 -8.08
N GLN A 123 10.04 -4.07 -7.03
CA GLN A 123 10.56 -3.63 -5.73
C GLN A 123 11.34 -4.73 -5.01
N ILE A 124 10.84 -5.97 -5.02
CA ILE A 124 11.53 -7.14 -4.45
C ILE A 124 12.88 -7.34 -5.15
N GLY A 125 12.88 -7.36 -6.49
CA GLY A 125 14.08 -7.55 -7.28
C GLY A 125 15.11 -6.45 -7.05
N ALA A 126 14.69 -5.19 -6.96
CA ALA A 126 15.60 -4.08 -6.68
C ALA A 126 16.24 -4.18 -5.28
N LEU A 127 15.48 -4.59 -4.26
CA LEU A 127 16.00 -4.79 -2.90
C LEU A 127 16.98 -5.95 -2.84
N GLU A 128 16.66 -7.08 -3.49
CA GLU A 128 17.50 -8.28 -3.53
C GLU A 128 18.78 -8.04 -4.33
N HIS A 129 18.68 -7.42 -5.51
CA HIS A 129 19.82 -7.10 -6.38
C HIS A 129 20.83 -6.17 -5.69
N ASN A 130 20.35 -5.17 -4.96
CA ASN A 130 21.22 -4.24 -4.22
C ASN A 130 21.64 -4.78 -2.84
N HIS A 131 21.36 -6.05 -2.53
CA HIS A 131 21.66 -6.68 -1.24
C HIS A 131 21.21 -5.84 -0.03
N PHE A 132 20.04 -5.20 -0.14
CA PHE A 132 19.49 -4.31 0.90
C PHE A 132 20.42 -3.15 1.30
N ARG A 133 21.31 -2.71 0.41
CA ARG A 133 22.19 -1.55 0.63
C ARG A 133 21.60 -0.24 0.12
N THR A 134 20.71 -0.33 -0.87
CA THR A 134 20.10 0.83 -1.53
C THR A 134 18.58 0.74 -1.41
N ASN A 135 17.95 1.87 -1.08
CA ASN A 135 16.50 1.99 -1.13
C ASN A 135 16.05 2.23 -2.58
N PRO A 136 15.20 1.37 -3.15
CA PRO A 136 14.71 1.56 -4.51
C PRO A 136 13.68 2.68 -4.64
N TRP A 137 13.12 3.16 -3.52
CA TRP A 137 12.12 4.23 -3.52
C TRP A 137 12.78 5.59 -3.29
N ASN A 138 12.31 6.58 -4.04
CA ASN A 138 12.58 8.00 -3.86
C ASN A 138 11.30 8.80 -4.20
N PRO A 139 11.10 9.99 -3.62
CA PRO A 139 9.87 10.76 -3.82
C PRO A 139 9.68 11.28 -5.25
N GLU A 140 10.76 11.46 -6.01
CA GLU A 140 10.71 11.96 -7.40
C GLU A 140 10.15 10.90 -8.36
N ASN A 141 10.43 9.63 -8.11
CA ASN A 141 10.05 8.50 -8.95
C ASN A 141 9.13 7.51 -8.20
N ALA A 142 8.37 8.00 -7.23
CA ALA A 142 7.43 7.18 -6.48
C ALA A 142 6.35 6.59 -7.42
N PRO A 143 6.03 5.29 -7.30
CA PRO A 143 5.07 4.65 -8.19
C PRO A 143 3.68 5.25 -8.04
N LYS A 144 2.95 5.32 -9.15
CA LYS A 144 1.54 5.70 -9.19
C LYS A 144 0.73 4.48 -9.57
N LEU A 145 -0.34 4.23 -8.81
CA LEU A 145 -1.29 3.17 -9.08
C LEU A 145 -2.39 3.72 -10.00
N SER A 146 -2.81 2.90 -10.95
CA SER A 146 -4.01 3.17 -11.75
C SER A 146 -5.23 3.24 -10.84
N MET A 147 -6.11 4.20 -11.07
CA MET A 147 -7.39 4.25 -10.37
C MET A 147 -8.23 3.04 -10.78
N PRO A 148 -8.94 2.39 -9.83
CA PRO A 148 -9.98 1.42 -10.17
C PRO A 148 -11.04 2.04 -11.08
N ALA A 149 -11.52 1.25 -12.06
CA ALA A 149 -12.54 1.64 -13.03
C ALA A 149 -13.91 1.88 -12.40
#